data_AF-A0ABD3RFX5-F1
#
_entry.id   AF-A0ABD3RFX5-F1
#
_cell.length_a   1.000
_cell.length_b   1.000
_cell.length_c   1.000
_cell.angle_alpha   90.00
_cell.angle_beta   90.00
_cell.angle_gamma   90.00
#
_symmetry.space_group_name_H-M   'P 1'
#
loop_
_entity.id
_entity.type
_entity.pdbx_description
1 polymer ?
#
loop_
_entity_poly.entity_id
_entity_poly.type
_entity_poly.pdbx_seq_one_letter_code
_entity_poly.pdbx_strand_id
1 'polypeptide(L)'
;MFPLFGGMVAMGMHTLALNESEVSEFNNVELIPIAEYAIHPRYDDSTVDYDFAMIRLQSVPKLYGNEVVELDSPNDDLELALGSELVVFGFGTTQGDQWSPPKVMQEVTLDYMSNIECTELYEDLYPGGITSSMLCAGGEGVGACFGDSGGPIIDKVTQKQVGIVSWGSSECRDYPNVYARVSEAYDDFIHPYIEKWKYRLNCIDDPFYDSYGDGCLEYIQNGWCGELAKEWANAGVTANEACCACGGGRDEKMPSSAPSISSNPSDSLKPSGNPSLSLKPSSSSKASKRGGGYSFEGSHIAGLSMPLSLSMSF
;
A
#
# COMPACT_ATOMS: atom_id res chain seq x y z
N MET A 1 -5.48 -13.27 5.48
CA MET A 1 -4.35 -13.65 4.63
C MET A 1 -4.85 -13.85 3.22
N PHE A 2 -4.89 -12.75 2.46
CA PHE A 2 -4.99 -12.83 1.01
C PHE A 2 -3.77 -13.60 0.48
N PRO A 3 -3.92 -14.46 -0.54
CA PRO A 3 -2.78 -15.16 -1.09
C PRO A 3 -1.93 -14.18 -1.91
N LEU A 4 -0.87 -13.64 -1.28
CA LEU A 4 0.21 -12.96 -1.98
C LEU A 4 1.00 -14.02 -2.75
N PHE A 5 0.65 -14.26 -4.01
CA PHE A 5 1.46 -15.06 -4.92
C PHE A 5 2.65 -14.21 -5.38
N GLY A 6 3.81 -14.34 -4.73
CA GLY A 6 5.05 -13.73 -5.23
C GLY A 6 5.02 -12.20 -5.42
N GLY A 7 4.24 -11.48 -4.62
CA GLY A 7 4.07 -10.02 -4.76
C GLY A 7 2.96 -9.61 -5.73
N MET A 8 1.99 -10.49 -6.03
CA MET A 8 0.81 -10.18 -6.83
C MET A 8 -0.46 -10.09 -5.96
N VAL A 9 -1.45 -9.38 -6.49
CA VAL A 9 -2.80 -9.24 -5.96
C VAL A 9 -3.76 -9.90 -6.94
N ALA A 10 -4.68 -10.72 -6.42
CA ALA A 10 -5.74 -11.34 -7.21
C ALA A 10 -7.04 -10.54 -7.08
N MET A 11 -7.49 -9.92 -8.16
CA MET A 11 -8.70 -9.09 -8.23
C MET A 11 -9.87 -9.90 -8.83
N GLY A 12 -11.09 -9.68 -8.34
CA GLY A 12 -12.31 -10.31 -8.89
C GLY A 12 -12.61 -11.71 -8.35
N MET A 13 -11.96 -12.13 -7.26
CA MET A 13 -12.18 -13.43 -6.63
C MET A 13 -13.45 -13.45 -5.76
N HIS A 14 -14.40 -14.32 -6.10
CA HIS A 14 -15.52 -14.71 -5.23
C HIS A 14 -15.34 -16.11 -4.63
N THR A 15 -14.49 -16.93 -5.27
CA THR A 15 -14.10 -18.26 -4.81
C THR A 15 -12.61 -18.24 -4.54
N LEU A 16 -12.19 -18.71 -3.37
CA LEU A 16 -10.79 -18.78 -2.96
C LEU A 16 -10.06 -19.81 -3.85
N ALA A 17 -8.97 -19.35 -4.45
CA ALA A 17 -8.00 -20.12 -5.20
C ALA A 17 -6.69 -20.15 -4.41
N LEU A 18 -6.14 -21.34 -4.16
CA LEU A 18 -4.96 -21.52 -3.31
C LEU A 18 -3.64 -21.51 -4.09
N ASN A 19 -3.71 -21.49 -5.43
CA ASN A 19 -2.55 -21.47 -6.32
C ASN A 19 -2.89 -20.81 -7.67
N GLU A 20 -1.86 -20.41 -8.41
CA GLU A 20 -2.01 -19.77 -9.74
C GLU A 20 -2.76 -20.66 -10.75
N SER A 21 -2.60 -21.99 -10.68
CA SER A 21 -3.34 -22.89 -11.56
C SER A 21 -4.85 -22.83 -11.30
N GLU A 22 -5.28 -22.76 -10.05
CA GLU A 22 -6.69 -22.58 -9.71
C GLU A 22 -7.20 -21.20 -10.14
N VAL A 23 -6.37 -20.15 -10.01
CA VAL A 23 -6.73 -18.81 -10.48
C VAL A 23 -7.02 -18.80 -11.99
N SER A 24 -6.21 -19.53 -12.77
CA SER A 24 -6.38 -19.63 -14.23
C SER A 24 -7.69 -20.28 -14.67
N GLU A 25 -8.41 -20.96 -13.76
CA GLU A 25 -9.72 -21.54 -14.02
C GLU A 25 -10.86 -20.50 -13.97
N PHE A 26 -10.60 -19.30 -13.44
CA PHE A 26 -11.59 -18.22 -13.34
C PHE A 26 -11.44 -17.20 -14.48
N ASN A 27 -12.50 -17.01 -15.26
CA ASN A 27 -12.48 -16.10 -16.41
C ASN A 27 -12.43 -14.60 -16.05
N ASN A 28 -12.72 -14.24 -14.79
CA ASN A 28 -12.85 -12.86 -14.32
C ASN A 28 -11.89 -12.53 -13.17
N VAL A 29 -10.79 -13.27 -13.03
CA VAL A 29 -9.75 -12.97 -12.02
C VAL A 29 -8.54 -12.39 -12.71
N GLU A 30 -8.01 -11.30 -12.15
CA GLU A 30 -6.77 -10.67 -12.61
C GLU A 30 -5.68 -10.79 -11.57
N LEU A 31 -4.51 -11.29 -11.97
CA LEU A 31 -3.31 -11.24 -11.16
C LEU A 31 -2.51 -10.00 -11.53
N ILE A 32 -2.39 -9.06 -10.60
CA ILE A 32 -1.72 -7.77 -10.81
C ILE A 32 -0.55 -7.65 -9.83
N PRO A 33 0.70 -7.44 -10.31
CA PRO A 33 1.83 -7.23 -9.43
C PRO A 33 1.69 -5.99 -8.56
N ILE A 34 2.24 -6.05 -7.35
CA ILE A 34 2.42 -4.92 -6.45
C ILE A 34 3.62 -4.11 -6.93
N ALA A 35 3.42 -2.81 -7.18
CA ALA A 35 4.48 -1.92 -7.64
C ALA A 35 5.08 -1.07 -6.51
N GLU A 36 4.30 -0.71 -5.49
CA GLU A 36 4.77 0.00 -4.30
C GLU A 36 3.86 -0.36 -3.13
N TYR A 37 4.38 -0.30 -1.91
CA TYR A 37 3.57 -0.31 -0.70
C TYR A 37 4.03 0.78 0.26
N ALA A 38 3.15 1.19 1.15
CA ALA A 38 3.44 2.12 2.23
C ALA A 38 2.79 1.63 3.51
N ILE A 39 3.51 1.67 4.62
CA ILE A 39 2.99 1.38 5.96
C ILE A 39 2.80 2.73 6.66
N HIS A 40 1.74 2.86 7.44
CA HIS A 40 1.48 4.07 8.19
C HIS A 40 2.66 4.42 9.12
N PRO A 41 3.20 5.65 9.08
CA PRO A 41 4.42 5.99 9.81
C PRO A 41 4.24 5.99 11.33
N ARG A 42 2.99 6.05 11.81
CA ARG A 42 2.63 5.94 13.23
C ARG A 42 2.18 4.54 13.65
N TYR A 43 2.27 3.54 12.76
CA TYR A 43 1.95 2.17 13.13
C TYR A 43 2.85 1.72 14.29
N ASP A 44 2.24 1.13 15.31
CA ASP A 44 2.93 0.61 16.48
C ASP A 44 2.57 -0.86 16.67
N ASP A 45 3.55 -1.75 16.50
CA ASP A 45 3.37 -3.21 16.55
C ASP A 45 2.98 -3.73 17.95
N SER A 46 3.23 -2.96 19.01
CA SER A 46 2.91 -3.36 20.37
C SER A 46 1.45 -3.07 20.73
N THR A 47 0.91 -1.99 20.18
CA THR A 47 -0.46 -1.54 20.41
C THR A 47 -1.39 -1.85 19.25
N VAL A 48 -0.85 -2.15 18.07
CA VAL A 48 -1.60 -2.28 16.82
C VAL A 48 -2.35 -0.97 16.48
N ASP A 49 -1.87 0.16 17.01
CA ASP A 49 -2.43 1.48 16.69
C ASP A 49 -1.96 1.92 15.30
N TYR A 50 -2.82 2.66 14.59
CA TYR A 50 -2.61 3.05 13.19
C TYR A 50 -2.25 1.88 12.26
N ASP A 51 -2.96 0.75 12.39
CA ASP A 51 -2.79 -0.44 11.54
C ASP A 51 -3.31 -0.22 10.11
N PHE A 52 -2.55 0.56 9.33
CA PHE A 52 -2.81 0.84 7.93
C PHE A 52 -1.59 0.55 7.07
N ALA A 53 -1.85 -0.05 5.91
CA ALA A 53 -0.92 -0.09 4.81
C ALA A 53 -1.66 0.16 3.49
N MET A 54 -0.96 0.78 2.54
CA MET A 54 -1.45 1.00 1.19
C MET A 54 -0.61 0.23 0.19
N ILE A 55 -1.26 -0.26 -0.86
CA ILE A 55 -0.63 -0.93 -2.01
C ILE A 55 -0.93 -0.12 -3.26
N ARG A 56 0.11 0.11 -4.08
CA ARG A 56 -0.04 0.54 -5.46
C ARG A 56 0.11 -0.67 -6.37
N LEU A 57 -0.93 -0.97 -7.13
CA LEU A 57 -0.89 -1.97 -8.19
C LEU A 57 -0.03 -1.47 -9.37
N GLN A 58 0.59 -2.41 -10.08
CA GLN A 58 1.40 -2.11 -11.27
C GLN A 58 0.58 -1.59 -12.44
N SER A 59 -0.64 -2.08 -12.60
CA SER A 59 -1.59 -1.65 -13.61
C SER A 59 -2.97 -1.40 -13.00
N VAL A 60 -3.77 -0.59 -13.68
CA VAL A 60 -5.18 -0.36 -13.30
C VAL A 60 -5.95 -1.67 -13.53
N PRO A 61 -6.67 -2.20 -12.52
CA PRO A 61 -7.48 -3.41 -12.69
C PRO A 61 -8.63 -3.17 -13.67
N LYS A 62 -9.08 -4.21 -14.38
CA LYS A 62 -10.35 -4.15 -15.08
C LYS A 62 -11.45 -4.13 -14.03
N LEU A 63 -12.24 -3.07 -14.06
CA LEU A 63 -13.43 -2.97 -13.25
C LEU A 63 -14.53 -3.81 -13.90
N TYR A 64 -14.70 -5.04 -13.41
CA TYR A 64 -15.76 -5.95 -13.89
C TYR A 64 -17.16 -5.50 -13.43
N GLY A 65 -17.23 -4.64 -12.41
CA GLY A 65 -18.39 -3.80 -12.06
C GLY A 65 -18.01 -2.33 -12.17
N ASN A 66 -18.92 -1.45 -12.60
CA ASN A 66 -18.62 -0.02 -12.78
C ASN A 66 -18.50 0.78 -11.47
N GLU A 67 -18.47 0.11 -10.31
CA GLU A 67 -18.52 0.73 -8.99
C GLU A 67 -17.29 0.30 -8.20
N VAL A 68 -16.51 1.29 -7.77
CA VAL A 68 -15.42 1.13 -6.80
C VAL A 68 -15.95 1.63 -5.46
N VAL A 69 -15.72 0.87 -4.41
CA VAL A 69 -16.12 1.28 -3.05
C VAL A 69 -15.38 2.57 -2.69
N GLU A 70 -16.12 3.58 -2.25
CA GLU A 70 -15.52 4.81 -1.74
C GLU A 70 -15.04 4.61 -0.29
N LEU A 71 -13.94 5.27 0.05
CA LEU A 71 -13.45 5.33 1.42
C LEU A 71 -14.22 6.40 2.20
N ASP A 72 -14.44 6.14 3.49
CA ASP A 72 -14.91 7.16 4.44
C ASP A 72 -13.87 8.29 4.53
N SER A 73 -14.22 9.46 3.99
CA SER A 73 -13.37 10.64 4.02
C SER A 73 -13.92 11.66 5.03
N PRO A 74 -13.07 12.49 5.66
CA PRO A 74 -13.52 13.54 6.56
C PRO A 74 -14.49 14.55 5.93
N ASN A 75 -14.65 14.58 4.61
CA ASN A 75 -15.59 15.45 3.90
C ASN A 75 -17.02 14.87 3.79
N ASP A 76 -17.21 13.61 4.19
CA ASP A 76 -18.49 12.91 4.04
C ASP A 76 -19.49 13.22 5.18
N ASP A 77 -19.05 13.96 6.22
CA ASP A 77 -19.79 14.19 7.47
C ASP A 77 -20.37 12.88 8.04
N LEU A 78 -19.69 11.75 7.79
CA LEU A 78 -20.13 10.41 8.19
C LEU A 78 -19.81 10.17 9.66
N GLU A 79 -20.85 10.24 10.49
CA GLU A 79 -20.80 9.87 11.90
C GLU A 79 -21.56 8.56 12.08
N LEU A 80 -20.84 7.49 12.43
CA LEU A 80 -21.47 6.20 12.73
C LEU A 80 -22.26 6.31 14.05
N ALA A 81 -23.58 6.17 13.95
CA ALA A 81 -24.44 6.07 15.13
C ALA A 81 -24.30 4.67 15.77
N LEU A 82 -24.45 4.58 17.09
CA LEU A 82 -24.46 3.29 17.79
C LEU A 82 -25.53 2.37 17.18
N GLY A 83 -25.15 1.12 16.89
CA GLY A 83 -26.01 0.18 16.19
C GLY A 83 -26.14 0.40 14.69
N SER A 84 -25.34 1.30 14.08
CA SER A 84 -25.19 1.32 12.62
C SER A 84 -24.74 -0.04 12.12
N GLU A 85 -25.44 -0.57 11.12
CA GLU A 85 -25.14 -1.87 10.55
C GLU A 85 -23.94 -1.77 9.58
N LEU A 86 -22.88 -2.51 9.90
CA LEU A 86 -21.66 -2.59 9.12
C LEU A 86 -21.49 -4.00 8.54
N VAL A 87 -20.98 -4.14 7.32
CA VAL A 87 -20.74 -5.43 6.68
C VAL A 87 -19.25 -5.67 6.55
N VAL A 88 -18.79 -6.80 7.08
CA VAL A 88 -17.45 -7.34 6.80
C VAL A 88 -17.60 -8.57 5.92
N PHE A 89 -16.69 -8.72 4.96
CA PHE A 89 -16.65 -9.88 4.08
C PHE A 89 -15.23 -10.31 3.79
N GLY A 90 -15.04 -11.60 3.54
CA GLY A 90 -13.72 -12.19 3.38
C GLY A 90 -13.73 -13.70 3.19
N PHE A 91 -12.53 -14.26 3.19
CA PHE A 91 -12.28 -15.70 3.08
C PHE A 91 -11.69 -16.27 4.37
N GLY A 92 -11.79 -15.57 5.49
CA GLY A 92 -11.35 -16.07 6.79
C GLY A 92 -12.16 -17.27 7.28
N THR A 93 -11.61 -17.95 8.27
CA THR A 93 -12.23 -19.14 8.85
C THR A 93 -13.55 -18.80 9.50
N THR A 94 -14.55 -19.66 9.36
CA THR A 94 -15.89 -19.39 9.94
C THR A 94 -15.97 -19.68 11.45
N GLN A 95 -14.91 -20.28 12.01
CA GLN A 95 -14.78 -20.62 13.43
C GLN A 95 -13.29 -20.54 13.81
N GLY A 96 -12.99 -20.13 15.05
CA GLY A 96 -11.61 -19.94 15.51
C GLY A 96 -10.76 -21.23 15.61
N ASP A 97 -11.40 -22.39 15.72
CA ASP A 97 -10.73 -23.70 15.79
C ASP A 97 -10.61 -24.40 14.42
N GLN A 98 -11.12 -23.78 13.35
CA GLN A 98 -10.99 -24.30 11.99
C GLN A 98 -9.67 -23.90 11.36
N TRP A 99 -9.03 -24.84 10.68
CA TRP A 99 -7.78 -24.61 9.95
C TRP A 99 -7.98 -24.30 8.46
N SER A 100 -9.17 -24.60 7.91
CA SER A 100 -9.47 -24.41 6.49
C SER A 100 -10.41 -23.23 6.31
N PRO A 101 -10.05 -22.23 5.50
CA PRO A 101 -10.97 -21.19 5.10
C PRO A 101 -12.11 -21.77 4.22
N PRO A 102 -13.27 -21.10 4.15
CA PRO A 102 -14.32 -21.42 3.20
C PRO A 102 -13.85 -21.16 1.77
N LYS A 103 -14.36 -21.97 0.83
CA LYS A 103 -14.05 -21.77 -0.60
C LYS A 103 -14.75 -20.56 -1.19
N VAL A 104 -15.90 -20.17 -0.65
CA VAL A 104 -16.69 -19.05 -1.17
C VAL A 104 -16.61 -17.92 -0.16
N MET A 105 -16.51 -16.68 -0.64
CA MET A 105 -16.49 -15.50 0.21
C MET A 105 -17.68 -15.51 1.16
N GLN A 106 -17.43 -15.20 2.42
CA GLN A 106 -18.46 -15.05 3.45
C GLN A 106 -18.65 -13.58 3.75
N GLU A 107 -19.83 -13.23 4.23
CA GLU A 107 -20.16 -11.90 4.72
C GLU A 107 -20.94 -12.01 6.02
N VAL A 108 -20.83 -10.99 6.88
CA VAL A 108 -21.65 -10.86 8.08
C VAL A 108 -21.93 -9.38 8.35
N THR A 109 -23.15 -9.10 8.83
CA THR A 109 -23.54 -7.78 9.32
C THR A 109 -23.28 -7.71 10.83
N LEU A 110 -22.65 -6.62 11.27
CA LEU A 110 -22.23 -6.35 12.63
C LEU A 110 -22.71 -4.96 13.03
N ASP A 111 -23.03 -4.79 14.31
CA ASP A 111 -23.44 -3.49 14.84
C ASP A 111 -22.22 -2.69 15.29
N TYR A 112 -22.18 -1.42 14.89
CA TYR A 112 -21.17 -0.48 15.37
C TYR A 112 -21.29 -0.23 16.88
N MET A 113 -20.15 -0.22 17.56
CA MET A 113 -20.02 -0.02 19.01
C MET A 113 -19.10 1.18 19.32
N SER A 114 -19.39 1.91 20.40
CA SER A 114 -18.51 3.01 20.82
C SER A 114 -17.16 2.49 21.31
N ASN A 115 -16.12 3.30 21.15
CA ASN A 115 -14.78 2.96 21.67
C ASN A 115 -14.77 2.82 23.20
N ILE A 116 -15.66 3.53 23.91
CA ILE A 116 -15.79 3.44 25.37
C ILE A 116 -16.32 2.06 25.76
N GLU A 117 -17.46 1.65 25.22
CA GLU A 117 -18.04 0.33 25.49
C GLU A 117 -17.07 -0.79 25.10
N CYS A 118 -16.39 -0.65 23.97
CA CYS A 118 -15.39 -1.63 23.53
C CYS A 118 -14.17 -1.68 24.46
N THR A 119 -13.72 -0.53 24.96
CA THR A 119 -12.61 -0.46 25.95
C THR A 119 -12.99 -1.17 27.25
N GLU A 120 -14.23 -0.99 27.72
CA GLU A 120 -14.72 -1.68 28.94
C GLU A 120 -14.74 -3.20 28.77
N LEU A 121 -15.11 -3.70 27.59
CA LEU A 121 -15.07 -5.14 27.29
C LEU A 121 -13.64 -5.68 27.27
N TYR A 122 -12.67 -4.88 26.82
CA TYR A 122 -11.27 -5.29 26.68
C TYR A 122 -10.36 -4.92 27.85
N GLU A 123 -10.85 -4.27 28.91
CA GLU A 123 -10.04 -3.65 29.98
C GLU A 123 -8.95 -4.58 30.56
N ASP A 124 -9.30 -5.83 30.85
CA ASP A 124 -8.38 -6.82 31.42
C ASP A 124 -7.38 -7.41 30.41
N LEU A 125 -7.74 -7.44 29.13
CA LEU A 125 -6.96 -8.08 28.05
C LEU A 125 -6.07 -7.08 27.31
N TYR A 126 -6.50 -5.83 27.26
CA TYR A 126 -5.89 -4.76 26.48
C TYR A 126 -5.98 -3.43 27.26
N PRO A 127 -5.11 -3.22 28.26
CA PRO A 127 -5.17 -2.05 29.14
C PRO A 127 -4.85 -0.70 28.44
N GLY A 128 -4.36 -0.76 27.19
CA GLY A 128 -4.17 0.43 26.35
C GLY A 128 -5.49 1.05 25.86
N GLY A 129 -6.59 0.30 25.93
CA GLY A 129 -7.92 0.73 25.48
C GLY A 129 -8.02 0.91 23.96
N ILE A 130 -9.20 1.34 23.50
CA ILE A 130 -9.48 1.56 22.07
C ILE A 130 -9.24 3.03 21.72
N THR A 131 -8.25 3.31 20.87
CA THR A 131 -7.84 4.66 20.45
C THR A 131 -8.80 5.26 19.42
N SER A 132 -8.70 6.55 19.10
CA SER A 132 -9.56 7.18 18.08
C SER A 132 -9.36 6.59 16.69
N SER A 133 -8.12 6.19 16.36
CA SER A 133 -7.70 5.47 15.15
C SER A 133 -8.27 4.06 15.04
N MET A 134 -9.02 3.60 16.03
CA MET A 134 -9.73 2.32 16.04
C MET A 134 -11.25 2.51 16.08
N LEU A 135 -11.97 1.52 15.57
CA LEU A 135 -13.42 1.37 15.74
C LEU A 135 -13.75 -0.08 16.09
N CYS A 136 -14.87 -0.29 16.76
CA CYS A 136 -15.33 -1.63 17.13
C CYS A 136 -16.68 -1.96 16.51
N ALA A 137 -16.88 -3.21 16.15
CA ALA A 137 -18.17 -3.72 15.70
C ALA A 137 -18.37 -5.19 16.14
N GLY A 138 -19.63 -5.57 16.37
CA GLY A 138 -20.00 -6.93 16.74
C GLY A 138 -19.96 -7.19 18.26
N GLY A 139 -19.59 -8.43 18.63
CA GLY A 139 -19.63 -8.91 20.02
C GLY A 139 -20.78 -9.88 20.33
N GLU A 140 -21.57 -10.26 19.32
CA GLU A 140 -22.73 -11.16 19.47
C GLU A 140 -22.49 -12.58 18.91
N GLY A 141 -21.27 -13.10 19.03
CA GLY A 141 -20.97 -14.47 18.60
C GLY A 141 -20.63 -14.63 17.11
N VAL A 142 -20.54 -13.52 16.37
CA VAL A 142 -20.17 -13.47 14.95
C VAL A 142 -19.20 -12.31 14.71
N GLY A 143 -18.35 -12.44 13.70
CA GLY A 143 -17.31 -11.46 13.43
C GLY A 143 -16.31 -11.91 12.36
N ALA A 144 -15.29 -11.08 12.15
CA ALA A 144 -14.12 -11.42 11.36
C ALA A 144 -13.21 -12.39 12.13
N CYS A 145 -12.51 -13.26 11.41
CA CYS A 145 -11.68 -14.31 12.00
C CYS A 145 -10.33 -14.48 11.28
N PHE A 146 -9.61 -15.55 11.61
CA PHE A 146 -8.31 -15.86 11.01
C PHE A 146 -8.42 -15.90 9.49
N GLY A 147 -7.67 -15.02 8.84
CA GLY A 147 -7.70 -14.89 7.39
C GLY A 147 -8.44 -13.66 6.88
N ASP A 148 -9.26 -13.01 7.71
CA ASP A 148 -9.98 -11.77 7.33
C ASP A 148 -9.18 -10.49 7.61
N SER A 149 -8.08 -10.55 8.38
CA SER A 149 -7.21 -9.39 8.64
C SER A 149 -6.89 -8.65 7.34
N GLY A 150 -6.92 -7.32 7.36
CA GLY A 150 -6.79 -6.48 6.18
C GLY A 150 -8.05 -6.38 5.33
N GLY A 151 -9.10 -7.17 5.55
CA GLY A 151 -10.36 -7.05 4.84
C GLY A 151 -11.12 -5.76 5.16
N PRO A 152 -12.07 -5.33 4.31
CA PRO A 152 -12.84 -4.12 4.53
C PRO A 152 -14.00 -4.34 5.52
N ILE A 153 -14.39 -3.27 6.21
CA ILE A 153 -15.73 -3.16 6.82
C ILE A 153 -16.46 -1.95 6.24
N ILE A 154 -17.67 -2.18 5.72
CA ILE A 154 -18.46 -1.25 4.92
C ILE A 154 -19.70 -0.81 5.69
N ASP A 155 -20.01 0.48 5.71
CA ASP A 155 -21.30 0.96 6.21
C ASP A 155 -22.43 0.64 5.21
N LYS A 156 -23.50 -0.03 5.66
CA LYS A 156 -24.60 -0.42 4.75
C LYS A 156 -25.38 0.77 4.21
N VAL A 157 -25.41 1.89 4.92
CA VAL A 157 -26.20 3.05 4.48
C VAL A 157 -25.48 3.82 3.39
N THR A 158 -24.22 4.18 3.63
CA THR A 158 -23.42 4.96 2.69
C THR A 158 -22.69 4.12 1.64
N GLN A 159 -22.55 2.82 1.87
CA GLN A 159 -21.73 1.90 1.06
C GLN A 159 -20.24 2.29 1.03
N LYS A 160 -19.78 3.07 2.01
CA LYS A 160 -18.37 3.45 2.15
C LYS A 160 -17.63 2.49 3.05
N GLN A 161 -16.34 2.29 2.76
CA GLN A 161 -15.44 1.58 3.66
C GLN A 161 -15.05 2.48 4.82
N VAL A 162 -15.49 2.11 6.03
CA VAL A 162 -15.25 2.85 7.27
C VAL A 162 -14.08 2.30 8.08
N GLY A 163 -13.66 1.06 7.80
CA GLY A 163 -12.59 0.42 8.54
C GLY A 163 -11.86 -0.70 7.80
N ILE A 164 -10.80 -1.19 8.44
CA ILE A 164 -9.98 -2.32 8.01
C ILE A 164 -9.90 -3.33 9.16
N VAL A 165 -10.20 -4.62 8.91
CA VAL A 165 -10.09 -5.68 9.92
C VAL A 165 -8.67 -5.72 10.47
N SER A 166 -8.50 -5.45 11.76
CA SER A 166 -7.17 -5.38 12.39
C SER A 166 -6.95 -6.53 13.36
N TRP A 167 -7.71 -6.57 14.47
CA TRP A 167 -7.55 -7.59 15.50
C TRP A 167 -8.87 -7.94 16.21
N GLY A 168 -8.83 -8.96 17.05
CA GLY A 168 -9.97 -9.44 17.82
C GLY A 168 -9.59 -10.62 18.71
N SER A 169 -10.58 -11.23 19.37
CA SER A 169 -10.37 -12.46 20.15
C SER A 169 -10.03 -13.65 19.24
N SER A 170 -9.19 -14.56 19.74
CA SER A 170 -8.80 -15.80 19.06
C SER A 170 -9.97 -16.75 18.75
N GLU A 171 -11.07 -16.61 19.48
CA GLU A 171 -12.28 -17.42 19.36
C GLU A 171 -13.22 -16.88 18.28
N CYS A 172 -12.92 -15.69 17.73
CA CYS A 172 -13.66 -15.01 16.66
C CYS A 172 -15.14 -14.73 16.95
N ARG A 173 -15.53 -14.76 18.22
CA ARG A 173 -16.95 -14.68 18.62
C ARG A 173 -17.20 -14.07 20.00
N ASP A 174 -16.21 -14.09 20.88
CA ASP A 174 -16.40 -13.77 22.30
C ASP A 174 -16.29 -12.26 22.61
N TYR A 175 -15.73 -11.49 21.68
CA TYR A 175 -15.51 -10.04 21.82
C TYR A 175 -15.78 -9.34 20.47
N PRO A 176 -16.12 -8.03 20.47
CA PRO A 176 -16.21 -7.26 19.24
C PRO A 176 -14.88 -7.26 18.50
N ASN A 177 -14.89 -7.30 17.17
CA ASN A 177 -13.67 -7.11 16.40
C ASN A 177 -13.27 -5.63 16.43
N VAL A 178 -11.96 -5.38 16.36
CA VAL A 178 -11.38 -4.05 16.29
C VAL A 178 -10.81 -3.82 14.89
N TYR A 179 -11.13 -2.66 14.35
CA TYR A 179 -10.82 -2.25 12.99
C TYR A 179 -10.05 -0.94 13.02
N ALA A 180 -9.11 -0.76 12.08
CA ALA A 180 -8.46 0.52 11.88
C ALA A 180 -9.45 1.49 11.21
N ARG A 181 -9.69 2.66 11.82
CA ARG A 181 -10.70 3.64 11.40
C ARG A 181 -10.22 4.49 10.22
N VAL A 182 -10.80 4.28 9.03
CA VAL A 182 -10.33 4.89 7.78
C VAL A 182 -10.30 6.42 7.83
N SER A 183 -11.34 7.05 8.41
CA SER A 183 -11.43 8.50 8.53
C SER A 183 -10.28 9.14 9.30
N GLU A 184 -9.68 8.44 10.28
CA GLU A 184 -8.57 8.99 11.10
C GLU A 184 -7.23 9.01 10.38
N ALA A 185 -7.04 8.12 9.40
CA ALA A 185 -5.82 8.05 8.59
C ALA A 185 -6.00 8.71 7.21
N TYR A 186 -7.18 9.27 6.91
CA TYR A 186 -7.49 9.71 5.55
C TYR A 186 -6.60 10.87 5.11
N ASP A 187 -6.60 11.97 5.86
CA ASP A 187 -5.94 13.21 5.45
C ASP A 187 -4.41 13.17 5.58
N ASP A 188 -3.87 12.44 6.56
CA ASP A 188 -2.44 12.42 6.87
C ASP A 188 -1.68 11.27 6.20
N PHE A 189 -2.38 10.21 5.80
CA PHE A 189 -1.79 9.04 5.16
C PHE A 189 -2.46 8.69 3.83
N ILE A 190 -3.75 8.35 3.82
CA ILE A 190 -4.40 7.76 2.63
C ILE A 190 -4.42 8.74 1.45
N HIS A 191 -5.00 9.91 1.63
CA HIS A 191 -5.15 10.92 0.58
C HIS A 191 -3.80 11.41 0.01
N PRO A 192 -2.77 11.71 0.83
CA PRO A 192 -1.43 12.02 0.32
C PRO A 192 -0.85 10.94 -0.60
N TYR A 193 -1.02 9.66 -0.26
CA TYR A 193 -0.55 8.56 -1.10
C TYR A 193 -1.40 8.36 -2.35
N ILE A 194 -2.73 8.54 -2.27
CA ILE A 194 -3.61 8.58 -3.45
C ILE A 194 -3.11 9.65 -4.42
N GLU A 195 -2.92 10.89 -3.98
CA GLU A 195 -2.45 11.97 -4.84
C GLU A 195 -1.03 11.70 -5.36
N LYS A 196 -0.10 11.29 -4.50
CA LYS A 196 1.27 10.92 -4.89
C LYS A 196 1.29 9.86 -5.99
N TRP A 197 0.46 8.83 -5.89
CA TRP A 197 0.43 7.72 -6.84
C TRP A 197 -0.43 7.98 -8.06
N LYS A 198 -1.45 8.82 -7.96
CA LYS A 198 -2.27 9.27 -9.10
C LYS A 198 -1.45 10.01 -10.15
N TYR A 199 -0.50 10.85 -9.74
CA TYR A 199 0.42 11.49 -10.72
C TYR A 199 1.38 10.49 -11.38
N ARG A 200 1.59 9.31 -10.80
CA ARG A 200 2.34 8.21 -11.44
C ARG A 200 1.49 7.35 -12.38
N LEU A 201 0.15 7.46 -12.34
CA LEU A 201 -0.76 6.81 -13.30
C LEU A 201 -0.86 7.55 -14.64
N ASN A 202 -0.44 8.81 -14.70
CA ASN A 202 -0.37 9.60 -15.95
C ASN A 202 0.87 9.29 -16.80
N CYS A 203 1.46 8.12 -16.57
CA CYS A 203 2.54 7.55 -17.35
C CYS A 203 1.95 6.87 -18.59
N ILE A 204 2.33 7.32 -19.79
CA ILE A 204 2.02 6.59 -21.03
C ILE A 204 3.07 5.49 -21.20
N ASP A 205 2.66 4.23 -21.26
CA ASP A 205 3.52 3.09 -21.64
C ASP A 205 4.05 3.29 -23.06
N ASP A 206 5.33 3.67 -23.18
CA ASP A 206 6.08 3.66 -24.43
C ASP A 206 7.05 2.47 -24.35
N PRO A 207 7.00 1.47 -25.24
CA PRO A 207 7.82 0.28 -25.12
C PRO A 207 9.31 0.60 -24.97
N PHE A 208 9.83 0.44 -23.76
CA PHE A 208 11.26 0.52 -23.45
C PHE A 208 11.92 -0.83 -23.67
N TYR A 209 13.06 -0.80 -24.35
CA TYR A 209 14.00 -1.91 -24.43
C TYR A 209 15.40 -1.37 -24.14
N ASP A 210 16.14 -2.05 -23.28
CA ASP A 210 17.54 -1.69 -23.00
C ASP A 210 18.47 -2.06 -24.17
N SER A 211 19.78 -1.89 -23.98
CA SER A 211 20.79 -2.21 -25.01
C SER A 211 20.89 -3.71 -25.35
N TYR A 212 20.30 -4.59 -24.54
CA TYR A 212 20.28 -6.04 -24.71
C TYR A 212 18.93 -6.53 -25.27
N GLY A 213 17.92 -5.66 -25.35
CA GLY A 213 16.59 -5.99 -25.84
C GLY A 213 15.63 -6.43 -24.73
N ASP A 214 16.00 -6.26 -23.46
CA ASP A 214 15.15 -6.60 -22.33
C ASP A 214 14.13 -5.48 -22.10
N GLY A 215 12.86 -5.85 -21.97
CA GLY A 215 11.74 -4.94 -21.79
C GLY A 215 11.44 -4.64 -20.32
N CYS A 216 10.44 -3.80 -20.07
CA CYS A 216 10.06 -3.49 -18.69
C CYS A 216 9.65 -4.71 -17.87
N LEU A 217 9.00 -5.71 -18.50
CA LEU A 217 8.59 -6.95 -17.83
C LEU A 217 9.78 -7.70 -17.23
N GLU A 218 10.91 -7.78 -17.94
CA GLU A 218 12.13 -8.44 -17.48
C GLU A 218 12.73 -7.73 -16.25
N TYR A 219 12.72 -6.41 -16.23
CA TYR A 219 13.24 -5.62 -15.10
C TYR A 219 12.38 -5.76 -13.83
N ILE A 220 11.06 -5.88 -14.00
CA ILE A 220 10.11 -6.05 -12.91
C ILE A 220 10.21 -7.48 -12.34
N GLN A 221 10.10 -8.51 -13.19
CA GLN A 221 10.04 -9.90 -12.75
C GLN A 221 11.33 -10.39 -12.10
N ASN A 222 12.49 -9.88 -12.55
CA ASN A 222 13.78 -10.27 -12.02
C ASN A 222 14.29 -9.33 -10.90
N GLY A 223 13.50 -8.32 -10.51
CA GLY A 223 13.85 -7.39 -9.43
C GLY A 223 15.07 -6.52 -9.72
N TRP A 224 15.30 -6.13 -10.98
CA TRP A 224 16.46 -5.33 -11.41
C TRP A 224 16.30 -3.83 -11.16
N CYS A 225 15.16 -3.41 -10.62
CA CYS A 225 14.91 -2.04 -10.20
C CYS A 225 15.83 -1.62 -9.04
N GLY A 226 16.56 -0.50 -9.21
CA GLY A 226 17.62 -0.08 -8.29
C GLY A 226 18.90 0.37 -9.01
N GLU A 227 20.09 0.15 -8.45
CA GLU A 227 21.36 0.59 -9.08
C GLU A 227 21.59 -0.07 -10.45
N LEU A 228 21.20 -1.34 -10.60
CA LEU A 228 21.34 -2.10 -11.85
C LEU A 228 20.58 -1.46 -13.01
N ALA A 229 19.34 -1.00 -12.77
CA ALA A 229 18.53 -0.30 -13.76
C ALA A 229 19.09 1.05 -14.22
N LYS A 230 20.20 1.56 -13.64
CA LYS A 230 20.94 2.73 -14.15
C LYS A 230 22.03 2.36 -15.17
N GLU A 231 22.51 1.12 -15.15
CA GLU A 231 23.69 0.70 -15.92
C GLU A 231 23.38 0.52 -17.42
N TRP A 232 22.12 0.22 -17.75
CA TRP A 232 21.70 -0.15 -19.11
C TRP A 232 20.68 0.83 -19.69
N ALA A 233 20.97 2.12 -19.56
CA ALA A 233 20.17 3.17 -20.18
C ALA A 233 20.21 3.10 -21.71
N ASN A 234 19.06 3.28 -22.36
CA ASN A 234 18.95 3.37 -23.81
C ASN A 234 18.26 4.69 -24.18
N ALA A 235 18.70 5.32 -25.28
CA ALA A 235 18.18 6.61 -25.74
C ALA A 235 18.17 7.74 -24.67
N GLY A 236 19.04 7.66 -23.66
CA GLY A 236 19.14 8.66 -22.58
C GLY A 236 18.12 8.50 -21.46
N VAL A 237 17.40 7.37 -21.42
CA VAL A 237 16.44 7.01 -20.36
C VAL A 237 16.89 5.69 -19.72
N THR A 238 16.96 5.64 -18.40
CA THR A 238 17.27 4.43 -17.64
C THR A 238 16.05 3.52 -17.49
N ALA A 239 16.24 2.22 -17.26
CA ALA A 239 15.13 1.33 -16.93
C ALA A 239 14.46 1.74 -15.60
N ASN A 240 15.16 2.48 -14.73
CA ASN A 240 14.53 3.07 -13.55
C ASN A 240 13.49 4.12 -13.91
N GLU A 241 13.86 5.02 -14.82
CA GLU A 241 13.02 6.13 -15.28
C GLU A 241 11.86 5.63 -16.15
N ALA A 242 12.14 4.68 -17.05
CA ALA A 242 11.14 4.10 -17.93
C ALA A 242 10.24 3.09 -17.18
N CYS A 243 10.82 2.04 -16.58
CA CYS A 243 10.09 0.85 -16.12
C CYS A 243 9.82 0.82 -14.62
N CYS A 244 10.82 1.12 -13.78
CA CYS A 244 10.72 0.87 -12.34
C CYS A 244 9.98 1.97 -11.55
N ALA A 245 9.99 3.20 -12.05
CA ALA A 245 9.21 4.29 -11.47
C ALA A 245 7.78 4.39 -12.04
N CYS A 246 7.58 3.92 -13.28
CA CYS A 246 6.49 4.34 -14.17
C CYS A 246 5.92 3.19 -15.05
N GLY A 247 6.30 1.93 -14.86
CA GLY A 247 5.74 0.78 -15.62
C GLY A 247 6.20 0.66 -17.07
N GLY A 248 6.67 1.76 -17.67
CA GLY A 248 7.25 1.82 -19.01
C GLY A 248 7.11 3.16 -19.70
N GLY A 249 7.10 4.32 -19.03
CA GLY A 249 6.59 5.56 -19.63
C GLY A 249 7.32 6.86 -19.36
N ARG A 250 6.91 7.91 -20.12
CA ARG A 250 7.30 9.31 -19.94
C ARG A 250 6.17 10.12 -19.32
N ASP A 251 6.50 11.04 -18.41
CA ASP A 251 5.58 12.05 -17.89
C ASP A 251 5.18 13.02 -19.02
N GLU A 252 3.88 13.18 -19.30
CA GLU A 252 3.36 14.10 -20.32
C GLU A 252 3.83 15.55 -20.13
N LYS A 253 4.27 15.93 -18.92
CA LYS A 253 4.79 17.27 -18.61
C LYS A 253 6.27 17.45 -18.89
N MET A 254 7.01 16.42 -19.30
CA MET A 254 8.41 16.59 -19.70
C MET A 254 8.52 17.15 -21.13
N PRO A 255 9.25 18.27 -21.33
CA PRO A 255 9.45 18.83 -22.67
C PRO A 255 10.15 17.81 -23.57
N SER A 256 9.57 17.58 -24.75
CA SER A 256 10.16 16.75 -25.80
C SER A 256 11.46 17.39 -26.27
N SER A 257 12.59 16.81 -25.88
CA SER A 257 13.89 17.15 -26.47
C SER A 257 14.64 15.89 -26.84
N ALA A 258 14.26 15.30 -27.96
CA ALA A 258 15.18 14.48 -28.75
C ALA A 258 15.05 14.87 -30.24
N PRO A 259 16.11 15.41 -30.86
CA PRO A 259 16.11 15.79 -32.26
C PRO A 259 16.20 14.56 -33.18
N SER A 260 15.50 14.62 -34.32
CA SER A 260 15.61 13.64 -35.39
C SER A 260 16.98 13.75 -36.09
N ILE A 261 17.85 12.76 -35.89
CA ILE A 261 19.12 12.67 -36.61
C ILE A 261 18.86 12.05 -37.99
N SER A 262 18.78 12.90 -39.00
CA SER A 262 18.92 12.52 -40.41
C SER A 262 20.40 12.42 -40.76
N SER A 263 20.82 11.27 -41.26
CA SER A 263 22.20 11.02 -41.68
C SER A 263 22.48 11.60 -43.07
N ASN A 264 23.28 12.68 -43.14
CA ASN A 264 24.17 12.92 -44.28
C ASN A 264 25.29 13.90 -43.91
N PRO A 265 26.57 13.61 -44.25
CA PRO A 265 27.69 14.49 -43.93
C PRO A 265 27.99 15.46 -45.08
N SER A 266 28.35 16.70 -44.77
CA SER A 266 29.13 17.56 -45.65
C SER A 266 29.91 18.61 -44.86
N ASP A 267 31.04 18.96 -45.47
CA ASP A 267 32.30 19.41 -44.88
C ASP A 267 32.37 20.91 -44.49
N SER A 268 33.27 21.17 -43.53
CA SER A 268 34.19 22.32 -43.43
C SER A 268 33.67 23.76 -43.22
N LEU A 269 34.10 24.39 -42.11
CA LEU A 269 35.11 25.49 -42.05
C LEU A 269 35.14 26.23 -40.68
N LYS A 270 36.35 26.38 -40.11
CA LYS A 270 36.76 27.34 -39.04
C LYS A 270 36.97 28.74 -39.69
N PRO A 271 36.95 29.91 -39.00
CA PRO A 271 37.92 30.30 -37.95
C PRO A 271 37.36 31.19 -36.79
N SER A 272 37.89 31.05 -35.55
CA SER A 272 38.76 32.00 -34.81
C SER A 272 38.11 33.21 -34.10
N GLY A 273 38.33 33.31 -32.78
CA GLY A 273 38.16 34.54 -32.00
C GLY A 273 38.12 34.32 -30.48
N ASN A 274 39.26 34.51 -29.79
CA ASN A 274 39.41 34.68 -28.34
C ASN A 274 39.95 36.12 -28.14
N PRO A 275 39.63 36.88 -27.08
CA PRO A 275 40.42 36.88 -25.83
C PRO A 275 39.54 37.02 -24.55
N SER A 276 39.74 36.25 -23.47
CA SER A 276 40.77 36.29 -22.41
C SER A 276 40.51 37.19 -21.18
N LEU A 277 40.82 36.61 -19.99
CA LEU A 277 41.16 37.19 -18.66
C LEU A 277 39.99 37.60 -17.73
N SER A 278 40.00 37.38 -16.40
CA SER A 278 41.01 36.86 -15.47
C SER A 278 40.45 36.67 -14.05
N LEU A 279 41.04 35.70 -13.32
CA LEU A 279 41.41 35.71 -11.88
C LEU A 279 40.37 35.66 -10.74
N LYS A 280 40.34 34.48 -10.09
CA LYS A 280 40.22 34.15 -8.63
C LYS A 280 41.06 35.10 -7.72
N PRO A 281 40.92 35.16 -6.36
CA PRO A 281 40.83 33.97 -5.46
C PRO A 281 40.18 34.15 -4.04
N SER A 282 40.31 33.06 -3.26
CA SER A 282 40.39 32.98 -1.77
C SER A 282 39.08 33.14 -0.97
N SER A 283 38.82 32.43 0.14
CA SER A 283 39.56 31.43 0.92
C SER A 283 38.64 30.84 1.99
N SER A 284 38.97 29.60 2.40
CA SER A 284 38.85 28.93 3.71
C SER A 284 38.34 29.75 4.93
N SER A 285 37.70 29.20 5.98
CA SER A 285 38.06 28.03 6.79
C SER A 285 37.10 27.84 7.99
N LYS A 286 37.04 26.60 8.51
CA LYS A 286 36.94 26.14 9.93
C LYS A 286 35.68 26.50 10.75
N ALA A 287 34.86 25.52 11.17
CA ALA A 287 35.03 24.53 12.25
C ALA A 287 34.82 25.09 13.67
N SER A 288 33.86 24.54 14.44
CA SER A 288 34.10 24.04 15.81
C SER A 288 32.84 23.37 16.42
N LYS A 289 33.13 22.33 17.22
CA LYS A 289 32.23 21.43 17.97
C LYS A 289 31.68 22.04 19.27
N ARG A 290 30.58 21.47 19.76
CA ARG A 290 30.27 21.02 21.15
C ARG A 290 28.86 20.41 21.10
N GLY A 291 28.52 19.23 21.61
CA GLY A 291 29.04 18.44 22.72
C GLY A 291 27.96 18.39 23.81
N GLY A 292 27.39 17.22 24.09
CA GLY A 292 26.45 17.02 25.20
C GLY A 292 25.57 15.79 25.02
N GLY A 293 26.04 14.64 25.51
CA GLY A 293 25.24 13.42 25.62
C GLY A 293 24.50 13.36 26.96
N TYR A 294 23.42 12.57 26.98
CA TYR A 294 22.91 11.94 28.19
C TYR A 294 22.42 10.53 27.84
N SER A 295 22.94 9.58 28.59
CA SER A 295 22.62 8.17 28.65
C SER A 295 21.75 7.90 29.88
N PHE A 296 20.74 7.03 29.76
CA PHE A 296 20.16 6.29 30.89
C PHE A 296 19.81 4.86 30.44
N GLU A 297 20.45 3.88 31.10
CA GLU A 297 20.02 2.49 31.23
C GLU A 297 18.66 2.47 31.97
N GLY A 298 17.72 1.53 31.84
CA GLY A 298 17.69 0.17 31.32
C GLY A 298 16.70 -0.59 32.22
N SER A 299 15.85 -1.49 31.68
CA SER A 299 15.33 -2.68 32.38
C SER A 299 14.48 -3.55 31.45
N HIS A 300 14.74 -4.85 31.55
CA HIS A 300 14.23 -5.95 30.76
C HIS A 300 12.75 -6.28 31.01
N ILE A 301 12.01 -6.61 29.94
CA ILE A 301 10.98 -7.66 29.95
C ILE A 301 11.11 -8.47 28.65
N ALA A 302 11.19 -9.79 28.79
CA ALA A 302 11.23 -10.75 27.70
C ALA A 302 9.81 -11.31 27.48
N GLY A 303 9.42 -11.54 26.22
CA GLY A 303 8.22 -12.33 25.94
C GLY A 303 7.69 -12.26 24.51
N LEU A 304 8.15 -13.19 23.67
CA LEU A 304 7.44 -13.79 22.52
C LEU A 304 7.17 -12.90 21.29
N SER A 305 8.18 -12.87 20.42
CA SER A 305 8.08 -12.57 18.99
C SER A 305 7.26 -13.66 18.28
N MET A 306 6.04 -13.32 17.87
CA MET A 306 5.32 -14.02 16.80
C MET A 306 5.42 -13.18 15.51
N PRO A 307 5.51 -13.81 14.32
CA PRO A 307 5.86 -13.10 13.10
C PRO A 307 4.73 -12.17 12.64
N LEU A 308 5.08 -10.90 12.38
CA LEU A 308 4.21 -9.89 11.75
C LEU A 308 3.58 -10.46 10.47
N SER A 309 2.24 -10.49 10.43
CA SER A 309 1.46 -10.77 9.24
C SER A 309 0.79 -9.48 8.79
N LEU A 310 1.45 -8.75 7.88
CA LEU A 310 0.89 -7.59 7.18
C LEU A 310 -0.30 -8.05 6.31
N SER A 311 -1.49 -7.46 6.47
CA SER A 311 -2.65 -7.80 5.64
C SER A 311 -3.43 -6.53 5.26
N MET A 312 -3.90 -6.44 4.01
CA MET A 312 -4.22 -5.18 3.30
C MET A 312 -5.64 -5.21 2.67
N SER A 313 -6.30 -4.04 2.60
CA SER A 313 -7.66 -3.85 2.02
C SER A 313 -7.66 -3.40 0.56
N PHE A 314 -8.71 -3.76 -0.18
CA PHE A 314 -9.10 -3.24 -1.50
C PHE A 314 -10.56 -2.80 -1.49
#